data_AF-A0A357LDC6-F1
#
_entry.id   AF-A0A357LDC6-F1
#
_cell.length_a   1.000
_cell.length_b   1.000
_cell.length_c   1.000
_cell.angle_alpha   90.00
_cell.angle_beta   90.00
_cell.angle_gamma   90.00
#
_symmetry.space_group_name_H-M   'P 1'
#
loop_
_entity.id
_entity.type
_entity.pdbx_description
1 polymer ?
#
loop_
_entity_poly.entity_id
_entity_poly.type
_entity_poly.pdbx_seq_one_letter_code
_entity_poly.pdbx_strand_id
1 'polypeptide(L)'
;MTYREINFDGLIGPTHNYAGLSFGNLASARNKGAASSPRAAALQGIAKMRAVKALGLVQGFLPPQDRPHLKTLRALGFAGTDRQIIEKAAAHPELLANCYAASSMWTANAGTVAPSSDTADGKVHFTPANLAANFHRSI
;
A
#
# COMPACT_ATOMS: atom_id res chain seq x y z
N MET A 1 5.07 -22.04 -26.44
CA MET A 1 5.39 -21.60 -25.06
C MET A 1 4.11 -21.61 -24.25
N THR A 2 4.19 -21.89 -22.95
CA THR A 2 3.02 -21.89 -22.04
C THR A 2 3.16 -20.73 -21.08
N TYR A 3 2.18 -19.83 -21.06
CA TYR A 3 2.12 -18.70 -20.13
C TYR A 3 1.18 -19.03 -18.97
N ARG A 4 1.41 -18.39 -17.82
CA ARG A 4 0.53 -18.51 -16.66
C ARG A 4 0.42 -17.18 -15.95
N GLU A 5 -0.80 -16.82 -15.58
CA GLU A 5 -1.05 -15.68 -14.71
C GLU A 5 -0.58 -15.99 -13.27
N ILE A 6 0.01 -14.98 -12.62
CA ILE A 6 0.45 -15.06 -11.23
C ILE A 6 -0.18 -13.90 -10.47
N ASN A 7 -0.88 -14.21 -9.38
CA ASN A 7 -1.44 -13.20 -8.50
C ASN A 7 -0.38 -12.71 -7.51
N PHE A 8 -0.22 -11.40 -7.37
CA PHE A 8 0.62 -10.76 -6.35
C PHE A 8 -0.20 -9.84 -5.44
N ASP A 9 -0.52 -10.34 -4.26
CA ASP A 9 -1.28 -9.60 -3.24
C ASP A 9 -0.40 -8.68 -2.40
N GLY A 10 -0.96 -7.56 -1.92
CA GLY A 10 -0.28 -6.74 -0.92
C GLY A 10 -0.53 -7.27 0.48
N LEU A 11 0.53 -7.58 1.23
CA LEU A 11 0.40 -7.87 2.64
C LEU A 11 0.07 -6.58 3.41
N ILE A 12 -0.98 -6.63 4.24
CA ILE A 12 -1.45 -5.48 5.01
C ILE A 12 -0.40 -5.10 6.06
N GLY A 13 -0.01 -3.82 6.07
CA GLY A 13 0.99 -3.28 6.99
C GLY A 13 0.47 -3.08 8.42
N PRO A 14 1.37 -3.01 9.42
CA PRO A 14 1.00 -2.87 10.84
C PRO A 14 0.35 -1.52 11.17
N THR A 15 0.51 -0.51 10.30
CA THR A 15 -0.06 0.84 10.47
C THR A 15 -1.43 1.02 9.81
N HIS A 16 -2.06 -0.07 9.35
CA HIS A 16 -3.39 -0.02 8.74
C HIS A 16 -4.39 0.74 9.61
N ASN A 17 -5.03 1.75 9.05
CA ASN A 17 -5.95 2.65 9.74
C ASN A 17 -7.04 3.18 8.80
N TYR A 18 -8.05 3.83 9.36
CA TYR A 18 -9.12 4.48 8.61
C TYR A 18 -9.05 6.01 8.76
N ALA A 19 -8.14 6.65 8.02
CA ALA A 19 -7.93 8.10 8.08
C ALA A 19 -8.80 8.92 7.09
N GLY A 20 -9.57 8.28 6.20
CA GLY A 20 -10.47 8.97 5.26
C GLY A 20 -9.75 9.84 4.23
N LEU A 21 -8.56 9.41 3.76
CA LEU A 21 -7.62 10.23 2.98
C LEU A 21 -7.91 10.28 1.47
N SER A 22 -8.84 9.45 0.96
CA SER A 22 -9.09 9.35 -0.48
C SER A 22 -10.40 10.02 -0.85
N PHE A 23 -10.33 11.26 -1.34
CA PHE A 23 -11.50 11.97 -1.86
C PHE A 23 -12.15 11.18 -3.01
N GLY A 24 -13.49 11.09 -3.00
CA GLY A 24 -14.25 10.25 -3.94
C GLY A 24 -14.37 8.78 -3.55
N ASN A 25 -13.57 8.26 -2.60
CA ASN A 25 -13.74 6.92 -2.05
C ASN A 25 -14.73 6.93 -0.88
N LEU A 26 -15.98 6.55 -1.16
CA LEU A 26 -17.05 6.52 -0.16
C LEU A 26 -16.75 5.61 1.04
N ALA A 27 -16.08 4.47 0.83
CA ALA A 27 -15.71 3.57 1.92
C ALA A 27 -14.64 4.20 2.83
N SER A 28 -13.65 4.89 2.23
CA SER A 28 -12.63 5.64 2.98
C SER A 28 -13.28 6.73 3.84
N ALA A 29 -14.17 7.53 3.24
CA ALA A 29 -14.85 8.63 3.93
C ALA A 29 -15.77 8.13 5.07
N ARG A 30 -16.59 7.11 4.80
CA ARG A 30 -17.56 6.57 5.78
C ARG A 30 -16.91 5.94 7.02
N ASN A 31 -15.71 5.38 6.88
CA ASN A 31 -15.01 4.73 7.99
C ASN A 31 -13.97 5.65 8.67
N LYS A 32 -13.88 6.94 8.28
CA LYS A 32 -12.91 7.89 8.85
C LYS A 32 -13.03 7.92 10.38
N GLY A 33 -11.92 7.69 11.07
CA GLY A 33 -11.83 7.70 12.53
C GLY A 33 -12.24 6.40 13.23
N ALA A 34 -12.72 5.39 12.49
CA ALA A 34 -13.02 4.08 13.08
C ALA A 34 -11.74 3.37 13.54
N ALA A 35 -11.88 2.52 14.57
CA ALA A 35 -10.80 1.65 15.01
C ALA A 35 -10.49 0.59 13.95
N SER A 36 -9.20 0.40 13.63
CA SER A 36 -8.73 -0.66 12.74
C SER A 36 -8.17 -1.85 13.54
N SER A 37 -8.08 -3.00 12.89
CA SER A 37 -7.38 -4.18 13.42
C SER A 37 -6.34 -4.68 12.41
N PRO A 38 -5.11 -4.10 12.42
CA PRO A 38 -4.08 -4.42 11.42
C PRO A 38 -3.76 -5.91 11.33
N ARG A 39 -3.66 -6.59 12.50
CA ARG A 39 -3.40 -8.03 12.55
C ARG A 39 -4.54 -8.84 11.93
N ALA A 40 -5.80 -8.50 12.23
CA ALA A 40 -6.94 -9.20 11.64
C ALA A 40 -7.00 -8.98 10.12
N ALA A 41 -6.77 -7.74 9.66
CA ALA A 41 -6.71 -7.43 8.23
C ALA A 41 -5.61 -8.21 7.49
N ALA A 42 -4.41 -8.31 8.08
CA ALA A 42 -3.32 -9.14 7.54
C ALA A 42 -3.71 -10.63 7.47
N LEU A 43 -4.32 -11.17 8.52
CA LEU A 43 -4.78 -12.56 8.56
C LEU A 43 -5.88 -12.84 7.52
N GLN A 44 -6.80 -11.90 7.29
CA GLN A 44 -7.81 -12.00 6.23
C GLN A 44 -7.16 -12.06 4.85
N GLY A 45 -6.18 -11.19 4.57
CA GLY A 45 -5.42 -11.22 3.31
C GLY A 45 -4.69 -12.55 3.11
N ILE A 46 -4.02 -13.06 4.16
CA ILE A 46 -3.33 -14.35 4.12
C ILE A 46 -4.30 -15.51 3.90
N ALA A 47 -5.45 -15.51 4.56
CA ALA A 47 -6.48 -16.53 4.37
C ALA A 47 -6.95 -16.56 2.91
N LYS A 48 -7.19 -15.39 2.30
CA LYS A 48 -7.55 -15.27 0.89
C LYS A 48 -6.47 -15.80 -0.04
N MET A 49 -5.20 -15.41 0.17
CA MET A 49 -4.06 -15.91 -0.61
C MET A 49 -3.93 -17.44 -0.54
N ARG A 50 -4.14 -18.04 0.64
CA ARG A 50 -4.13 -19.49 0.83
C ARG A 50 -5.28 -20.17 0.09
N ALA A 51 -6.48 -19.59 0.14
CA ALA A 51 -7.64 -20.11 -0.58
C ALA A 51 -7.41 -20.08 -2.11
N VAL A 52 -6.90 -18.97 -2.65
CA VAL A 52 -6.53 -18.86 -4.07
C VAL A 52 -5.49 -19.91 -4.47
N LYS A 53 -4.45 -20.11 -3.64
CA LYS A 53 -3.45 -21.16 -3.87
C LYS A 53 -4.07 -22.57 -3.85
N ALA A 54 -5.04 -22.82 -2.97
CA ALA A 54 -5.74 -24.11 -2.89
C ALA A 54 -6.59 -24.41 -4.13
N LEU A 55 -7.00 -23.39 -4.89
CA LEU A 55 -7.66 -23.52 -6.20
C LEU A 55 -6.68 -23.86 -7.35
N GLY A 56 -5.38 -24.02 -7.06
CA GLY A 56 -4.35 -24.33 -8.06
C GLY A 56 -3.78 -23.10 -8.78
N LEU A 57 -4.18 -21.89 -8.39
CA LEU A 57 -3.64 -20.64 -8.94
C LEU A 57 -2.28 -20.31 -8.31
N VAL A 58 -1.37 -19.71 -9.10
CA VAL A 58 -0.06 -19.29 -8.58
C VAL A 58 -0.21 -17.97 -7.84
N GLN A 59 0.29 -17.93 -6.61
CA GLN A 59 0.10 -16.82 -5.68
C GLN A 59 1.43 -16.44 -5.04
N GLY A 60 1.80 -15.17 -5.19
CA GLY A 60 2.85 -14.47 -4.46
C GLY A 60 2.28 -13.30 -3.66
N PHE A 61 3.15 -12.57 -2.96
CA PHE A 61 2.76 -11.35 -2.26
C PHE A 61 3.89 -10.32 -2.25
N LEU A 62 3.53 -9.05 -2.09
CA LEU A 62 4.44 -7.94 -1.87
C LEU A 62 4.38 -7.53 -0.39
N PRO A 63 5.52 -7.30 0.27
CA PRO A 63 5.55 -6.86 1.67
C PRO A 63 4.96 -5.44 1.82
N PRO A 64 4.49 -5.08 3.02
CA PRO A 64 4.10 -3.70 3.30
C PRO A 64 5.32 -2.78 3.20
N GLN A 65 5.05 -1.50 2.90
CA GLN A 65 6.10 -0.47 2.94
C GLN A 65 6.40 -0.02 4.37
N ASP A 66 7.58 0.57 4.55
CA ASP A 66 7.98 1.17 5.82
C ASP A 66 7.08 2.37 6.14
N ARG A 67 6.48 2.33 7.33
CA ARG A 67 5.50 3.30 7.84
C ARG A 67 5.70 3.47 9.36
N PRO A 68 5.75 4.71 9.88
CA PRO A 68 5.52 5.97 9.18
C PRO A 68 6.61 6.33 8.18
N HIS A 69 6.23 6.99 7.07
CA HIS A 69 7.17 7.38 6.03
C HIS A 69 8.02 8.59 6.46
N LEU A 70 9.01 8.35 7.31
CA LEU A 70 9.87 9.37 7.94
C LEU A 70 10.63 10.22 6.93
N LYS A 71 10.99 9.66 5.77
CA LYS A 71 11.63 10.40 4.68
C LYS A 71 10.78 11.58 4.22
N THR A 72 9.46 11.40 4.10
CA THR A 72 8.54 12.48 3.74
C THR A 72 8.44 13.53 4.86
N LEU A 73 8.35 13.10 6.12
CA LEU A 73 8.34 14.05 7.24
C LEU A 73 9.63 14.88 7.29
N ARG A 74 10.79 14.27 7.08
CA ARG A 74 12.07 15.01 6.98
C ARG A 74 12.06 16.01 5.82
N ALA A 75 11.58 15.60 4.65
CA ALA A 75 11.47 16.48 3.48
C ALA A 75 10.51 17.66 3.70
N LEU A 76 9.51 17.50 4.58
CA LEU A 76 8.59 18.56 4.99
C LEU A 76 9.12 19.45 6.13
N GLY A 77 10.38 19.26 6.54
CA GLY A 77 11.07 20.12 7.50
C GLY A 77 11.04 19.62 8.95
N PHE A 78 10.46 18.45 9.24
CA PHE A 78 10.56 17.87 10.58
C PHE A 78 11.98 17.35 10.83
N ALA A 79 12.60 17.81 11.92
CA ALA A 79 13.98 17.48 12.27
C ALA A 79 14.11 16.91 13.69
N GLY A 80 15.16 16.10 13.88
CA GLY A 80 15.47 15.39 15.12
C GLY A 80 15.60 13.88 14.92
N THR A 81 15.50 13.15 16.02
CA THR A 81 15.35 11.69 16.01
C THR A 81 13.99 11.30 15.42
N ASP A 82 13.83 10.05 15.00
CA ASP A 82 12.56 9.56 14.43
C ASP A 82 11.39 9.78 15.40
N ARG A 83 11.61 9.54 16.70
CA ARG A 83 10.64 9.81 17.75
C ARG A 83 10.25 11.28 17.81
N GLN A 84 11.23 12.19 17.84
CA GLN A 84 10.97 13.63 17.88
C GLN A 84 10.24 14.12 16.63
N ILE A 85 10.54 13.53 15.46
CA ILE A 85 9.85 13.83 14.21
C ILE A 85 8.37 13.46 14.31
N ILE A 86 8.07 12.25 14.78
CA ILE A 86 6.69 11.78 14.95
C ILE A 86 5.95 12.64 15.99
N GLU A 87 6.57 12.93 17.13
CA GLU A 87 6.00 13.77 18.20
C GLU A 87 5.66 15.18 17.70
N LYS A 88 6.56 15.80 16.93
CA LYS A 88 6.30 17.12 16.32
C LYS A 88 5.22 17.05 15.24
N ALA A 89 5.25 16.01 14.40
CA ALA A 89 4.26 15.82 13.34
C ALA A 89 2.84 15.51 13.90
N ALA A 90 2.73 15.06 15.15
CA ALA A 90 1.45 14.83 15.82
C ALA A 90 0.62 16.13 15.97
N ALA A 91 1.24 17.31 15.96
CA ALA A 91 0.54 18.60 15.88
C ALA A 91 -0.20 18.80 14.54
N HIS A 92 0.11 17.99 13.53
CA HIS A 92 -0.50 17.99 12.20
C HIS A 92 -1.09 16.60 11.89
N PRO A 93 -2.18 16.19 12.56
CA PRO A 93 -2.66 14.80 12.55
C PRO A 93 -3.05 14.29 11.16
N GLU A 94 -3.58 15.16 10.28
CA GLU A 94 -3.91 14.77 8.90
C GLU A 94 -2.66 14.45 8.08
N LEU A 95 -1.59 15.24 8.24
CA LEU A 95 -0.31 14.97 7.59
C LEU A 95 0.30 13.67 8.11
N LEU A 96 0.32 13.51 9.44
CA LEU A 96 0.87 12.31 10.06
C LEU A 96 0.11 11.05 9.60
N ALA A 97 -1.23 11.12 9.52
CA ALA A 97 -2.05 10.02 9.01
C ALA A 97 -1.70 9.63 7.57
N ASN A 98 -1.40 10.60 6.69
CA ASN A 98 -0.91 10.30 5.34
C ASN A 98 0.40 9.50 5.38
N CYS A 99 1.34 9.86 6.26
CA CYS A 99 2.61 9.16 6.41
C CYS A 99 2.49 7.78 7.08
N TYR A 100 1.39 7.49 7.78
CA TYR A 100 1.11 6.17 8.39
C TYR A 100 0.27 5.25 7.50
N ALA A 101 -0.31 5.74 6.40
CA ALA A 101 -1.27 4.97 5.60
C ALA A 101 -0.67 3.68 5.05
N ALA A 102 -1.34 2.55 5.29
CA ALA A 102 -0.99 1.23 4.74
C ALA A 102 -1.57 1.00 3.32
N SER A 103 -1.68 2.06 2.51
CA SER A 103 -2.33 2.02 1.18
C SER A 103 -1.56 1.21 0.13
N SER A 104 -0.30 0.84 0.39
CA SER A 104 0.49 -0.03 -0.48
C SER A 104 -0.05 -1.47 -0.54
N MET A 105 -0.95 -1.86 0.37
CA MET A 105 -1.62 -3.16 0.34
C MET A 105 -2.49 -3.36 -0.93
N TRP A 106 -2.94 -2.26 -1.56
CA TRP A 106 -3.69 -2.31 -2.81
C TRP A 106 -2.75 -2.39 -4.01
N THR A 107 -2.14 -3.57 -4.22
CA THR A 107 -1.14 -3.83 -5.27
C THR A 107 -1.68 -3.73 -6.69
N ALA A 108 -3.00 -3.77 -6.88
CA ALA A 108 -3.66 -3.45 -8.15
C ALA A 108 -3.34 -2.03 -8.66
N ASN A 109 -2.84 -1.15 -7.78
CA ASN A 109 -2.42 0.19 -8.16
C ASN A 109 -0.89 0.35 -8.13
N ALA A 110 -0.11 -0.70 -7.88
CA ALA A 110 1.35 -0.59 -7.78
C ALA A 110 1.99 -0.22 -9.14
N GLY A 111 1.40 -0.68 -10.24
CA GLY A 111 1.86 -0.38 -11.58
C GLY A 111 1.09 -1.16 -12.64
N THR A 112 1.54 -1.01 -13.88
CA THR A 112 1.04 -1.74 -15.05
C THR A 112 2.07 -2.77 -15.46
N VAL A 113 1.60 -3.96 -15.80
CA VAL A 113 2.45 -5.07 -16.27
C VAL A 113 2.22 -5.26 -17.76
N ALA A 114 3.30 -5.32 -18.53
CA ALA A 114 3.27 -5.78 -19.92
C ALA A 114 3.94 -7.17 -20.00
N PRO A 115 3.20 -8.24 -20.34
CA PRO A 115 3.77 -9.57 -20.48
C PRO A 115 4.72 -9.62 -21.68
N SER A 116 5.66 -10.57 -21.68
CA SER A 116 6.66 -10.69 -22.75
C SER A 116 6.08 -10.97 -24.14
N SER A 117 4.86 -11.50 -24.22
CA SER A 117 4.16 -11.69 -25.50
C SER A 117 3.79 -10.38 -26.18
N ASP A 118 3.72 -9.28 -25.42
CA ASP A 118 3.16 -8.01 -25.87
C ASP A 118 4.24 -6.92 -26.02
N THR A 119 5.51 -7.25 -25.72
CA THR A 119 6.63 -6.29 -25.76
C THR A 119 7.62 -6.59 -26.88
N ALA A 120 8.18 -5.54 -27.47
CA ALA A 120 9.08 -5.67 -28.62
C ALA A 120 10.41 -6.38 -28.29
N ASP A 121 10.84 -6.37 -27.03
CA ASP A 121 12.08 -7.02 -26.58
C ASP A 121 11.86 -8.41 -25.98
N GLY A 122 10.62 -8.89 -25.96
CA GLY A 122 10.26 -10.20 -25.40
C GLY A 122 10.48 -10.30 -23.89
N LYS A 123 10.54 -9.18 -23.15
CA LYS A 123 10.68 -9.16 -21.68
C LYS A 123 9.36 -8.79 -21.01
N VAL A 124 9.20 -9.19 -19.76
CA VAL A 124 8.13 -8.67 -18.91
C VAL A 124 8.54 -7.29 -18.40
N HIS A 125 7.69 -6.29 -18.60
CA HIS A 125 7.92 -4.93 -18.11
C HIS A 125 6.94 -4.58 -16.99
N PHE A 126 7.44 -3.87 -15.98
CA PHE A 126 6.66 -3.31 -14.89
C PHE A 126 6.87 -1.80 -14.88
N THR A 127 5.79 -1.04 -15.05
CA THR A 127 5.82 0.43 -14.96
C THR A 127 5.10 0.87 -13.69
N PRO A 128 5.81 1.43 -12.70
CA PRO A 128 5.19 1.91 -11.47
C PRO A 128 4.16 3.02 -11.73
N ALA A 129 3.05 3.00 -11.00
CA ALA A 129 2.08 4.09 -11.03
C ALA A 129 2.50 5.20 -10.06
N ASN A 130 2.42 6.46 -10.47
CA ASN A 130 2.81 7.60 -9.62
C ASN A 130 1.82 7.89 -8.47
N LEU A 131 0.55 7.50 -8.64
CA LEU A 131 -0.56 7.70 -7.70
C LEU A 131 -0.71 9.15 -7.19
N ALA A 132 -0.33 10.13 -8.02
CA ALA A 132 -0.19 11.55 -7.64
C ALA A 132 -1.49 12.21 -7.15
N ALA A 133 -2.65 11.65 -7.47
CA ALA A 133 -3.94 12.17 -7.03
C ALA A 133 -4.17 12.06 -5.50
N ASN A 134 -3.42 11.21 -4.80
CA ASN A 134 -3.55 11.00 -3.36
C ASN A 134 -2.17 11.01 -2.70
N PHE A 135 -1.91 12.01 -1.85
CA PHE A 135 -0.58 12.21 -1.24
C PHE A 135 -0.04 10.96 -0.51
N HIS A 136 -0.84 10.32 0.34
CA HIS A 136 -0.45 9.08 1.03
C HIS A 136 -0.13 7.88 0.10
N ARG A 137 -0.56 7.94 -1.17
CA ARG A 137 -0.28 6.90 -2.17
C ARG A 137 0.90 7.23 -3.06
N SER A 138 1.26 8.50 -3.21
CA SER A 138 2.41 8.93 -4.00
C SER A 138 3.74 8.84 -3.24
N ILE A 139 3.73 8.31 -2.00
CA ILE A 139 4.89 8.20 -1.10
C ILE A 139 5.20 6.76 -0.71
#